data_AF-A0A2D6WKV3-F1
#
_entry.id   AF-A0A2D6WKV3-F1
#
_cell.length_a   1.000
_cell.length_b   1.000
_cell.length_c   1.000
_cell.angle_alpha   90.00
_cell.angle_beta   90.00
_cell.angle_gamma   90.00
#
_symmetry.space_group_name_H-M   'P 1'
#
loop_
_entity.id
_entity.type
_entity.pdbx_description
1 polymer ?
#
loop_
_entity_poly.entity_id
_entity_poly.type
_entity_poly.pdbx_seq_one_letter_code
_entity_poly.pdbx_strand_id
1 'polypeptide(L)'
;MNKQITIPIISVLAIGVIIAGVLYAQGTGKLKDAQDEIAGLEGNVSTLQTELTASEAEVSSLEAEVSSLETGLAATEVEVLALKTDLTMAEEQVLTLEADLTDAEAKVSALEVDLAAAEARVSDLEAQASDLEAEVSALETILVDAGLLVTVPDANLEVAIHEAIYYATAPGSQGQAIFENICAMCHTIGDGILVGPDLKDVTSRRDRDWLISFITRPDQLIAQGDPQAIQLLEQYNGMLMPTFGLSEQEAEATLVYIEMDILQVPFVDRPEGPISTYDLEAITVLAARAGGISDLTSLEYFLNLQELYLEGNSIGDISALAGLTNLEVLHLSGNNVSDISALTDLTNLEVLWVDSNNISDTSSLAGLTTLVGLDLAGNNIGDISALANLSNLEELVLWQNNVSDILSLAGLTNLVGLDIGDNNISDISALSGLTNLEVLWVDSNNISDISSLAGLTTLMGLDLAGNNISDISPLVANSDFSEGDFVNLSGNPLSPTSVDVYIPQLEERGVNVIY
;
A
#
# COMPACT_ATOMS: atom_id res chain seq x y z
N MET A 1 101.73 -145.48 45.23
CA MET A 1 100.34 -145.14 44.87
C MET A 1 99.71 -144.44 46.04
N ASN A 2 99.31 -143.19 45.79
CA ASN A 2 98.56 -142.20 46.58
C ASN A 2 98.02 -142.74 47.91
N LYS A 3 98.87 -142.85 48.94
CA LYS A 3 99.40 -141.82 49.85
C LYS A 3 98.31 -141.27 50.78
N GLN A 4 98.07 -141.95 51.91
CA GLN A 4 98.86 -141.94 53.17
C GLN A 4 98.52 -140.67 53.97
N ILE A 5 97.77 -140.79 55.07
CA ILE A 5 98.28 -141.17 56.40
C ILE A 5 99.70 -140.64 56.58
N THR A 6 99.93 -139.60 57.38
CA THR A 6 100.98 -139.62 58.41
C THR A 6 100.95 -138.36 59.29
N ILE A 7 100.72 -138.55 60.60
CA ILE A 7 101.57 -138.24 61.79
C ILE A 7 102.88 -137.44 61.51
N PRO A 8 103.66 -136.78 62.44
CA PRO A 8 103.57 -136.35 63.88
C PRO A 8 104.05 -134.87 64.19
N ILE A 9 103.69 -134.25 65.34
CA ILE A 9 104.43 -133.89 66.61
C ILE A 9 105.59 -132.82 66.56
N ILE A 10 105.50 -131.74 67.39
CA ILE A 10 106.36 -131.29 68.56
C ILE A 10 106.34 -129.73 68.79
N SER A 11 106.12 -129.34 70.08
CA SER A 11 106.47 -128.11 70.85
C SER A 11 105.77 -126.75 70.63
N VAL A 12 105.38 -126.07 71.76
CA VAL A 12 105.72 -124.67 72.16
C VAL A 12 104.95 -124.29 73.46
N LEU A 13 105.70 -124.01 74.53
CA LEU A 13 105.33 -123.06 75.58
C LEU A 13 105.70 -121.64 75.09
N ALA A 14 104.84 -120.63 75.29
CA ALA A 14 105.05 -119.16 75.18
C ALA A 14 104.21 -118.36 74.16
N ILE A 15 102.87 -118.31 74.29
CA ILE A 15 101.96 -117.23 73.82
C ILE A 15 100.72 -117.29 74.74
N GLY A 16 100.29 -116.30 75.53
CA GLY A 16 100.62 -114.89 75.60
C GLY A 16 99.35 -114.12 76.01
N VAL A 17 99.43 -113.43 77.14
CA VAL A 17 98.51 -112.53 77.88
C VAL A 17 97.79 -111.43 77.04
N ILE A 18 97.71 -111.53 75.71
CA ILE A 18 97.33 -110.43 74.81
C ILE A 18 95.88 -110.50 74.28
N ILE A 19 95.14 -111.61 74.44
CA ILE A 19 93.88 -111.81 73.69
C ILE A 19 92.58 -111.34 74.40
N ALA A 20 92.43 -111.29 75.72
CA ALA A 20 91.10 -111.03 76.32
C ALA A 20 90.88 -109.66 76.98
N GLY A 21 91.94 -108.88 77.24
CA GLY A 21 91.79 -107.43 77.42
C GLY A 21 91.12 -106.76 76.20
N VAL A 22 91.16 -107.42 75.04
CA VAL A 22 90.49 -107.02 73.79
C VAL A 22 88.98 -107.34 73.80
N LEU A 23 88.53 -108.37 74.52
CA LEU A 23 87.11 -108.74 74.57
C LEU A 23 86.27 -107.76 75.41
N TYR A 24 86.85 -107.11 76.41
CA TYR A 24 86.16 -106.08 77.21
C TYR A 24 86.03 -104.73 76.47
N ALA A 25 86.94 -104.44 75.52
CA ALA A 25 86.91 -103.20 74.74
C ALA A 25 86.02 -103.28 73.48
N GLN A 26 85.81 -104.49 72.92
CA GLN A 26 85.00 -104.66 71.69
C GLN A 26 83.48 -104.64 71.92
N GLY A 27 83.00 -104.97 73.13
CA GLY A 27 81.56 -105.03 73.42
C GLY A 27 80.88 -103.67 73.56
N THR A 28 81.61 -102.64 73.99
CA THR A 28 81.07 -101.28 74.21
C THR A 28 81.02 -100.44 72.94
N GLY A 29 81.89 -100.72 71.95
CA GLY A 29 81.88 -100.06 70.64
C GLY A 29 80.65 -100.38 69.80
N LYS A 30 80.30 -101.67 69.68
CA LYS A 30 79.18 -102.13 68.83
C LYS A 30 77.80 -101.59 69.26
N LEU A 31 77.60 -101.34 70.55
CA LEU A 31 76.35 -100.78 71.05
C LEU A 31 76.22 -99.30 70.70
N LYS A 32 77.35 -98.57 70.73
CA LYS A 32 77.39 -97.18 70.33
C LYS A 32 77.17 -97.02 68.83
N ASP A 33 77.77 -97.88 68.02
CA ASP A 33 77.57 -97.89 66.55
C ASP A 33 76.10 -98.10 66.17
N ALA A 34 75.41 -99.04 66.82
CA ALA A 34 73.99 -99.29 66.58
C ALA A 34 73.10 -98.12 67.05
N GLN A 35 73.47 -97.45 68.14
CA GLN A 35 72.75 -96.26 68.63
C GLN A 35 72.94 -95.06 67.70
N ASP A 36 74.14 -94.88 67.15
CA ASP A 36 74.43 -93.84 66.16
C ASP A 36 73.71 -94.11 64.82
N GLU A 37 73.60 -95.38 64.40
CA GLU A 37 72.83 -95.79 63.22
C GLU A 37 71.31 -95.59 63.41
N ILE A 38 70.78 -95.95 64.58
CA ILE A 38 69.38 -95.68 64.93
C ILE A 38 69.11 -94.18 64.96
N ALA A 39 69.98 -93.38 65.57
CA ALA A 39 69.85 -91.93 65.59
C ALA A 39 69.91 -91.33 64.17
N GLY A 40 70.73 -91.90 63.28
CA GLY A 40 70.80 -91.51 61.87
C GLY A 40 69.52 -91.88 61.10
N LEU A 41 68.98 -93.08 61.32
CA LEU A 41 67.71 -93.50 60.74
C LEU A 41 66.53 -92.69 61.27
N GLU A 42 66.51 -92.36 62.56
CA GLU A 42 65.52 -91.46 63.16
C GLU A 42 65.62 -90.06 62.56
N GLY A 43 66.83 -89.56 62.30
CA GLY A 43 67.05 -88.30 61.57
C GLY A 43 66.55 -88.34 60.13
N ASN A 44 66.76 -89.46 59.43
CA ASN A 44 66.24 -89.67 58.08
C ASN A 44 64.72 -89.78 58.06
N VAL A 45 64.12 -90.48 59.03
CA VAL A 45 62.66 -90.59 59.18
C VAL A 45 62.05 -89.22 59.47
N SER A 46 62.68 -88.42 60.35
CA SER A 46 62.23 -87.05 60.62
C SER A 46 62.33 -86.15 59.40
N THR A 47 63.39 -86.29 58.60
CA THR A 47 63.56 -85.55 57.34
C THR A 47 62.47 -85.93 56.34
N LEU A 48 62.27 -87.24 56.13
CA LEU A 48 61.23 -87.76 55.23
C LEU A 48 59.81 -87.38 55.68
N GLN A 49 59.53 -87.33 56.98
CA GLN A 49 58.25 -86.83 57.49
C GLN A 49 58.05 -85.33 57.21
N THR A 50 59.14 -84.56 57.29
CA THR A 50 59.09 -83.12 56.95
C THR A 50 58.89 -82.92 55.44
N GLU A 51 59.54 -83.71 54.61
CA GLU A 51 59.36 -83.68 53.15
C GLU A 51 57.97 -84.18 52.72
N LEU A 52 57.45 -85.21 53.39
CA LEU A 52 56.09 -85.73 53.15
C LEU A 52 55.04 -84.67 53.50
N THR A 53 55.16 -84.05 54.67
CA THR A 53 54.22 -82.98 55.08
C THR A 53 54.32 -81.75 54.18
N ALA A 54 55.52 -81.40 53.70
CA ALA A 54 55.70 -80.35 52.70
C ALA A 54 55.04 -80.71 51.36
N SER A 55 55.19 -81.95 50.90
CA SER A 55 54.56 -82.45 49.66
C SER A 55 53.04 -82.53 49.80
N GLU A 56 52.51 -82.96 50.94
CA GLU A 56 51.08 -82.97 51.24
C GLU A 56 50.49 -81.56 51.25
N ALA A 57 51.23 -80.57 51.78
CA ALA A 57 50.83 -79.17 51.73
C ALA A 57 50.85 -78.60 50.30
N GLU A 58 51.85 -78.98 49.50
CA GLU A 58 51.93 -78.61 48.07
C GLU A 58 50.78 -79.21 47.26
N VAL A 59 50.46 -80.49 47.47
CA VAL A 59 49.29 -81.15 46.84
C VAL A 59 48.01 -80.46 47.25
N SER A 60 47.82 -80.16 48.54
CA SER A 60 46.64 -79.44 49.02
C SER A 60 46.51 -78.04 48.39
N SER A 61 47.63 -77.34 48.20
CA SER A 61 47.67 -76.05 47.50
C SER A 61 47.31 -76.18 46.03
N LEU A 62 47.84 -77.19 45.33
CA LEU A 62 47.55 -77.45 43.93
C LEU A 62 46.09 -77.87 43.73
N GLU A 63 45.52 -78.68 44.63
CA GLU A 63 44.11 -79.04 44.61
C GLU A 63 43.21 -77.80 44.78
N ALA A 64 43.58 -76.86 45.65
CA ALA A 64 42.89 -75.59 45.79
C ALA A 64 43.00 -74.70 44.54
N GLU A 65 44.18 -74.67 43.91
CA GLU A 65 44.41 -73.94 42.65
C GLU A 65 43.59 -74.54 41.49
N VAL A 66 43.56 -75.87 41.36
CA VAL A 66 42.73 -76.58 40.38
C VAL A 66 41.25 -76.26 40.59
N SER A 67 40.76 -76.33 41.83
CA SER A 67 39.36 -76.00 42.14
C SER A 67 39.00 -74.54 41.80
N SER A 68 39.93 -73.61 42.03
CA SER A 68 39.79 -72.19 41.65
C SER A 68 39.76 -72.03 40.12
N LEU A 69 40.65 -72.71 39.40
CA LEU A 69 40.69 -72.69 37.94
C LEU A 69 39.44 -73.32 37.31
N GLU A 70 38.92 -74.42 37.87
CA GLU A 70 37.66 -75.03 37.45
C GLU A 70 36.48 -74.07 37.62
N THR A 71 36.45 -73.34 38.74
CA THR A 71 35.43 -72.31 39.00
C THR A 71 35.57 -71.14 38.03
N GLY A 72 36.79 -70.68 37.77
CA GLY A 72 37.07 -69.61 36.80
C GLY A 72 36.74 -70.00 35.36
N LEU A 73 37.01 -71.25 34.99
CA LEU A 73 36.63 -71.82 33.69
C LEU A 73 35.10 -71.87 33.56
N ALA A 74 34.39 -72.36 34.57
CA ALA A 74 32.93 -72.39 34.56
C ALA A 74 32.31 -70.98 34.44
N ALA A 75 32.88 -69.98 35.13
CA ALA A 75 32.44 -68.58 34.98
C ALA A 75 32.69 -68.05 33.57
N THR A 76 33.86 -68.33 32.99
CA THR A 76 34.20 -67.95 31.61
C THR A 76 33.27 -68.63 30.60
N GLU A 77 32.93 -69.90 30.79
CA GLU A 77 31.98 -70.62 29.94
C GLU A 77 30.59 -69.98 29.96
N VAL A 78 30.13 -69.51 31.12
CA VAL A 78 28.87 -68.77 31.25
C VAL A 78 28.94 -67.41 30.51
N GLU A 79 30.01 -66.65 30.66
CA GLU A 79 30.20 -65.39 29.93
C GLU A 79 30.23 -65.59 28.42
N VAL A 80 30.91 -66.64 27.94
CA VAL A 80 30.95 -66.99 26.52
C VAL A 80 29.55 -67.35 26.00
N LEU A 81 28.73 -68.04 26.79
CA LEU A 81 27.34 -68.34 26.42
C LEU A 81 26.46 -67.08 26.38
N ALA A 82 26.65 -66.15 27.33
CA ALA A 82 25.96 -64.86 27.32
C ALA A 82 26.34 -64.04 26.08
N LEU A 83 27.63 -63.89 25.79
CA LEU A 83 28.12 -63.18 24.60
C LEU A 83 27.65 -63.82 23.29
N LYS A 84 27.53 -65.15 23.23
CA LYS A 84 26.91 -65.82 22.07
C LYS A 84 25.45 -65.45 21.89
N THR A 85 24.71 -65.34 23.00
CA THR A 85 23.29 -64.93 22.95
C THR A 85 23.17 -63.47 22.49
N ASP A 86 23.98 -62.58 23.06
CA ASP A 86 24.01 -61.17 22.65
C ASP A 86 24.41 -61.01 21.18
N LEU A 87 25.39 -61.79 20.70
CA LEU A 87 25.79 -61.82 19.30
C LEU A 87 24.62 -62.25 18.41
N THR A 88 23.89 -63.32 18.77
CA THR A 88 22.73 -63.75 17.98
C THR A 88 21.62 -62.70 17.94
N MET A 89 21.38 -61.98 19.04
CA MET A 89 20.42 -60.88 19.08
C MET A 89 20.86 -59.70 18.22
N ALA A 90 22.15 -59.35 18.26
CA ALA A 90 22.72 -58.30 17.42
C ALA A 90 22.64 -58.66 15.93
N GLU A 91 22.91 -59.92 15.57
CA GLU A 91 22.76 -60.43 14.20
C GLU A 91 21.31 -60.30 13.71
N GLU A 92 20.31 -60.62 14.55
CA GLU A 92 18.89 -60.45 14.22
C GLU A 92 18.48 -58.97 14.06
N GLN A 93 19.01 -58.07 14.91
CA GLN A 93 18.80 -56.63 14.77
C GLN A 93 19.40 -56.07 13.49
N VAL A 94 20.60 -56.51 13.11
CA VAL A 94 21.24 -56.12 11.85
C VAL A 94 20.38 -56.54 10.66
N LEU A 95 19.89 -57.78 10.64
CA LEU A 95 18.99 -58.26 9.58
C LEU A 95 17.70 -57.44 9.48
N THR A 96 17.15 -57.00 10.62
CA THR A 96 15.96 -56.13 10.65
C THR A 96 16.28 -54.75 10.06
N LEU A 97 17.40 -54.14 10.47
CA LEU A 97 17.82 -52.84 9.96
C LEU A 97 18.17 -52.88 8.46
N GLU A 98 18.75 -53.98 7.98
CA GLU A 98 19.00 -54.19 6.55
C GLU A 98 17.68 -54.26 5.75
N ALA A 99 16.66 -54.92 6.31
CA ALA A 99 15.33 -54.95 5.70
C ALA A 99 14.66 -53.56 5.69
N ASP A 100 14.72 -52.83 6.81
CA ASP A 100 14.18 -51.46 6.91
C ASP A 100 14.90 -50.50 5.97
N LEU A 101 16.22 -50.61 5.83
CA LEU A 101 17.01 -49.81 4.88
C LEU A 101 16.58 -50.09 3.45
N THR A 102 16.37 -51.36 3.10
CA THR A 102 15.90 -51.74 1.76
C THR A 102 14.51 -51.15 1.47
N ASP A 103 13.60 -51.16 2.44
CA ASP A 103 12.27 -50.54 2.31
C ASP A 103 12.36 -49.00 2.18
N ALA A 104 13.24 -48.36 2.95
CA ALA A 104 13.50 -46.92 2.85
C ALA A 104 14.08 -46.53 1.48
N GLU A 105 15.05 -47.29 0.96
CA GLU A 105 15.63 -47.08 -0.37
C GLU A 105 14.57 -47.24 -1.48
N ALA A 106 13.68 -48.22 -1.35
CA ALA A 106 12.55 -48.40 -2.27
C ALA A 106 11.57 -47.21 -2.23
N LYS A 107 11.26 -46.69 -1.04
CA LYS A 107 10.43 -45.49 -0.87
C LYS A 107 11.08 -44.24 -1.45
N VAL A 108 12.37 -44.03 -1.23
CA VAL A 108 13.12 -42.90 -1.82
C VAL A 108 13.07 -42.99 -3.33
N SER A 109 13.33 -44.17 -3.91
CA SER A 109 13.26 -44.38 -5.36
C SER A 109 11.86 -44.09 -5.92
N ALA A 110 10.80 -44.46 -5.20
CA ALA A 110 9.44 -44.14 -5.60
C ALA A 110 9.15 -42.63 -5.54
N LEU A 111 9.62 -41.94 -4.48
CA LEU A 111 9.47 -40.50 -4.33
C LEU A 111 10.26 -39.72 -5.40
N GLU A 112 11.43 -40.21 -5.83
CA GLU A 112 12.19 -39.60 -6.94
C GLU A 112 11.42 -39.68 -8.26
N VAL A 113 10.74 -40.81 -8.52
CA VAL A 113 9.88 -40.96 -9.69
C VAL A 113 8.67 -40.02 -9.61
N ASP A 114 8.02 -39.94 -8.45
CA ASP A 114 6.88 -39.04 -8.23
C ASP A 114 7.29 -37.56 -8.36
N LEU A 115 8.47 -37.19 -7.86
CA LEU A 115 9.03 -35.84 -8.00
C LEU A 115 9.27 -35.50 -9.48
N ALA A 116 9.93 -36.39 -10.24
CA ALA A 116 10.16 -36.18 -11.66
C ALA A 116 8.84 -36.05 -12.44
N ALA A 117 7.81 -36.82 -12.08
CA ALA A 117 6.48 -36.70 -12.66
C ALA A 117 5.80 -35.36 -12.30
N ALA A 118 5.97 -34.88 -11.06
CA ALA A 118 5.47 -33.59 -10.63
C ALA A 118 6.17 -32.42 -11.36
N GLU A 119 7.49 -32.48 -11.50
CA GLU A 119 8.29 -31.49 -12.25
C GLU A 119 7.86 -31.42 -13.72
N ALA A 120 7.65 -32.57 -14.36
CA ALA A 120 7.13 -32.61 -15.73
C ALA A 120 5.74 -31.96 -15.83
N ARG A 121 4.86 -32.21 -14.86
CA ARG A 121 3.52 -31.60 -14.85
C ARG A 121 3.56 -30.09 -14.62
N VAL A 122 4.49 -29.58 -13.80
CA VAL A 122 4.69 -28.14 -13.64
C VAL A 122 5.14 -27.53 -14.95
N SER A 123 6.12 -28.14 -15.63
CA SER A 123 6.59 -27.66 -16.94
C SER A 123 5.46 -27.62 -17.99
N ASP A 124 4.59 -28.64 -18.01
CA ASP A 124 3.44 -28.67 -18.92
C ASP A 124 2.41 -27.57 -18.58
N LEU A 125 2.18 -27.30 -17.30
CA LEU A 125 1.26 -26.23 -16.85
C LEU A 125 1.81 -24.84 -17.17
N GLU A 126 3.11 -24.62 -17.03
CA GLU A 126 3.77 -23.37 -17.42
C GLU A 126 3.64 -23.12 -18.93
N ALA A 127 3.80 -24.16 -19.75
CA ALA A 127 3.58 -24.06 -21.20
C ALA A 127 2.12 -23.71 -21.53
N GLN A 128 1.14 -24.36 -20.88
CA GLN A 128 -0.28 -24.06 -21.07
C GLN A 128 -0.64 -22.63 -20.64
N ALA A 129 -0.04 -22.12 -19.55
CA ALA A 129 -0.25 -20.75 -19.10
C ALA A 129 0.28 -19.75 -20.14
N SER A 130 1.47 -20.00 -20.69
CA SER A 130 2.03 -19.16 -21.75
C SER A 130 1.19 -19.18 -23.04
N ASP A 131 0.66 -20.34 -23.42
CA ASP A 131 -0.24 -20.44 -24.57
C ASP A 131 -1.55 -19.66 -24.32
N LEU A 132 -2.11 -19.74 -23.11
CA LEU A 132 -3.33 -19.03 -22.73
C LEU A 132 -3.11 -17.51 -22.68
N GLU A 133 -1.97 -17.04 -22.17
CA GLU A 133 -1.59 -15.62 -22.22
C GLU A 133 -1.52 -15.10 -23.66
N ALA A 134 -0.96 -15.89 -24.58
CA ALA A 134 -0.92 -15.55 -25.99
C ALA A 134 -2.33 -15.50 -26.62
N GLU A 135 -3.23 -16.42 -26.25
CA GLU A 135 -4.63 -16.40 -26.68
C GLU A 135 -5.38 -15.18 -26.14
N VAL A 136 -5.18 -14.81 -24.86
CA VAL A 136 -5.78 -13.61 -24.25
C VAL A 136 -5.30 -12.36 -24.97
N SER A 137 -3.99 -12.21 -25.20
CA SER A 137 -3.45 -11.05 -25.92
C SER A 137 -3.97 -10.96 -27.37
N ALA A 138 -4.15 -12.10 -28.04
CA ALA A 138 -4.78 -12.13 -29.36
C ALA A 138 -6.26 -11.71 -29.32
N LEU A 139 -7.00 -12.12 -28.29
CA LEU A 139 -8.39 -11.70 -28.07
C LEU A 139 -8.49 -10.21 -27.76
N GLU A 140 -7.62 -9.67 -26.90
CA GLU A 140 -7.55 -8.23 -26.61
C GLU A 140 -7.31 -7.42 -27.89
N THR A 141 -6.38 -7.88 -28.74
CA THR A 141 -6.14 -7.25 -30.05
C THR A 141 -7.40 -7.25 -30.92
N ILE A 142 -8.12 -8.38 -30.98
CA ILE A 142 -9.38 -8.48 -31.73
C ILE A 142 -10.44 -7.53 -31.16
N LEU A 143 -10.51 -7.38 -29.84
CA LEU A 143 -11.47 -6.50 -29.18
C LEU A 143 -11.13 -5.01 -29.39
N VAL A 144 -9.85 -4.65 -29.42
CA VAL A 144 -9.38 -3.31 -29.82
C VAL A 144 -9.75 -3.03 -31.28
N ASP A 145 -9.45 -3.96 -32.20
CA ASP A 145 -9.81 -3.84 -33.62
C ASP A 145 -11.33 -3.75 -33.84
N ALA A 146 -12.12 -4.34 -32.94
CA ALA A 146 -13.58 -4.27 -32.94
C ALA A 146 -14.14 -3.00 -32.27
N GLY A 147 -13.30 -2.16 -31.67
CA GLY A 147 -13.72 -0.95 -30.94
C GLY A 147 -14.45 -1.24 -29.62
N LEU A 148 -14.22 -2.42 -29.02
CA LEU A 148 -14.80 -2.82 -27.75
C LEU A 148 -13.88 -2.54 -26.57
N LEU A 149 -12.56 -2.49 -26.82
CA LEU A 149 -11.56 -2.05 -25.86
C LEU A 149 -10.91 -0.75 -26.34
N VAL A 150 -10.54 0.09 -25.38
CA VAL A 150 -9.95 1.41 -25.59
C VAL A 150 -8.51 1.38 -25.08
N THR A 151 -7.56 1.81 -25.91
CA THR A 151 -6.14 1.90 -25.56
C THR A 151 -5.80 3.33 -25.19
N VAL A 152 -5.47 3.59 -23.91
CA VAL A 152 -5.12 4.93 -23.43
C VAL A 152 -3.60 5.10 -23.45
N PRO A 153 -3.02 5.94 -24.33
CA PRO A 153 -1.56 6.03 -24.45
C PRO A 153 -0.88 6.75 -23.28
N ASP A 154 -1.57 7.71 -22.66
CA ASP A 154 -1.07 8.46 -21.51
C ASP A 154 -1.39 7.71 -20.22
N ALA A 155 -0.35 7.20 -19.54
CA ALA A 155 -0.52 6.40 -18.32
C ALA A 155 -1.16 7.19 -17.17
N ASN A 156 -1.00 8.51 -17.11
CA ASN A 156 -1.63 9.32 -16.06
C ASN A 156 -3.13 9.50 -16.35
N LEU A 157 -3.50 9.63 -17.63
CA LEU A 157 -4.88 9.61 -18.06
C LEU A 157 -5.52 8.24 -17.83
N GLU A 158 -4.81 7.14 -18.15
CA GLU A 158 -5.28 5.77 -17.92
C GLU A 158 -5.62 5.56 -16.44
N VAL A 159 -4.73 5.98 -15.53
CA VAL A 159 -4.97 5.95 -14.08
C VAL A 159 -6.24 6.73 -13.72
N ALA A 160 -6.39 7.96 -14.22
CA ALA A 160 -7.59 8.77 -13.94
C ALA A 160 -8.88 8.10 -14.44
N ILE A 161 -8.84 7.46 -15.60
CA ILE A 161 -9.97 6.72 -16.16
C ILE A 161 -10.31 5.52 -15.28
N HIS A 162 -9.33 4.72 -14.84
CA HIS A 162 -9.58 3.64 -13.89
C HIS A 162 -10.20 4.13 -12.58
N GLU A 163 -9.85 5.33 -12.13
CA GLU A 163 -10.50 5.96 -10.97
C GLU A 163 -11.94 6.35 -11.28
N ALA A 164 -12.20 6.98 -12.42
CA ALA A 164 -13.53 7.38 -12.83
C ALA A 164 -14.46 6.16 -13.01
N ILE A 165 -13.97 5.07 -13.62
CA ILE A 165 -14.69 3.79 -13.72
C ILE A 165 -15.03 3.29 -12.33
N TYR A 166 -14.07 3.32 -11.39
CA TYR A 166 -14.30 2.88 -10.02
C TYR A 166 -15.43 3.67 -9.35
N TYR A 167 -15.43 4.99 -9.43
CA TYR A 167 -16.50 5.81 -8.84
C TYR A 167 -17.83 5.65 -9.56
N ALA A 168 -17.82 5.53 -10.89
CA ALA A 168 -19.03 5.32 -11.70
C ALA A 168 -19.68 3.95 -11.45
N THR A 169 -18.89 2.94 -11.06
CA THR A 169 -19.37 1.55 -10.88
C THR A 169 -19.49 1.10 -9.42
N ALA A 170 -18.86 1.81 -8.47
CA ALA A 170 -18.89 1.50 -7.04
C ALA A 170 -19.18 2.73 -6.15
N PRO A 171 -20.45 3.22 -6.09
CA PRO A 171 -20.82 4.44 -5.35
C PRO A 171 -20.46 4.45 -3.85
N GLY A 172 -20.23 3.29 -3.25
CA GLY A 172 -19.85 3.18 -1.82
C GLY A 172 -18.46 3.69 -1.46
N SER A 173 -17.52 3.74 -2.40
CA SER A 173 -16.15 4.17 -2.12
C SER A 173 -16.01 5.70 -2.04
N GLN A 174 -16.72 6.41 -2.91
CA GLN A 174 -16.87 7.87 -2.84
C GLN A 174 -17.56 8.25 -1.52
N GLY A 175 -18.64 7.54 -1.17
CA GLY A 175 -19.34 7.73 0.10
C GLY A 175 -18.46 7.50 1.32
N GLN A 176 -17.53 6.54 1.26
CA GLN A 176 -16.57 6.31 2.33
C GLN A 176 -15.63 7.49 2.53
N ALA A 177 -15.04 7.99 1.45
CA ALA A 177 -14.11 9.11 1.52
C ALA A 177 -14.81 10.36 2.09
N ILE A 178 -16.04 10.63 1.67
CA ILE A 178 -16.85 11.72 2.22
C ILE A 178 -17.15 11.47 3.69
N PHE A 179 -17.56 10.25 4.05
CA PHE A 179 -17.86 9.93 5.43
C PHE A 179 -16.65 10.11 6.35
N GLU A 180 -15.49 9.56 5.99
CA GLU A 180 -14.26 9.63 6.80
C GLU A 180 -13.77 11.08 6.99
N ASN A 181 -13.84 11.90 5.94
CA ASN A 181 -13.30 13.26 5.98
C ASN A 181 -14.28 14.31 6.53
N ILE A 182 -15.59 14.11 6.36
CA ILE A 182 -16.61 15.12 6.68
C ILE A 182 -17.51 14.65 7.81
N CYS A 183 -18.07 13.45 7.71
CA CYS A 183 -19.13 13.01 8.61
C CYS A 183 -18.59 12.39 9.92
N ALA A 184 -17.45 11.71 9.88
CA ALA A 184 -16.90 10.91 10.98
C ALA A 184 -16.47 11.75 12.20
N MET A 185 -16.27 13.06 12.03
CA MET A 185 -16.00 13.96 13.16
C MET A 185 -17.21 14.11 14.08
N CYS A 186 -18.42 13.99 13.54
CA CYS A 186 -19.66 14.23 14.27
C CYS A 186 -20.51 12.96 14.43
N HIS A 187 -20.34 11.98 13.56
CA HIS A 187 -21.15 10.78 13.50
C HIS A 187 -20.31 9.52 13.66
N THR A 188 -20.94 8.45 14.12
CA THR A 188 -20.40 7.09 14.00
C THR A 188 -21.39 6.22 13.22
N ILE A 189 -20.93 5.04 12.81
CA ILE A 189 -21.78 3.99 12.25
C ILE A 189 -21.68 2.79 13.19
N GLY A 190 -22.63 2.67 14.12
CA GLY A 190 -22.77 1.53 15.02
C GLY A 190 -21.97 1.58 16.30
N ASP A 191 -21.16 2.63 16.51
CA ASP A 191 -20.40 2.87 17.73
C ASP A 191 -21.11 3.82 18.72
N GLY A 192 -22.34 4.23 18.39
CA GLY A 192 -23.20 5.05 19.24
C GLY A 192 -23.08 6.56 19.01
N ILE A 193 -23.74 7.34 19.87
CA ILE A 193 -23.86 8.80 19.70
C ILE A 193 -22.50 9.47 19.94
N LEU A 194 -22.10 10.38 19.03
CA LEU A 194 -20.92 11.24 19.17
C LEU A 194 -21.36 12.70 19.37
N VAL A 195 -21.11 13.60 18.41
CA VAL A 195 -21.61 14.98 18.43
C VAL A 195 -23.03 15.02 17.86
N GLY A 196 -23.25 14.31 16.75
CA GLY A 196 -24.54 14.01 16.15
C GLY A 196 -25.01 12.57 16.45
N PRO A 197 -26.18 12.17 15.92
CA PRO A 197 -26.72 10.81 16.07
C PRO A 197 -25.81 9.74 15.46
N ASP A 198 -25.90 8.54 16.00
CA ASP A 198 -25.42 7.32 15.35
C ASP A 198 -26.21 7.06 14.05
N LEU A 199 -25.48 6.79 12.98
CA LEU A 199 -26.04 6.59 11.65
C LEU A 199 -26.35 5.12 11.33
N LYS A 200 -26.09 4.20 12.26
CA LYS A 200 -26.52 2.81 12.09
C LYS A 200 -28.01 2.71 11.74
N ASP A 201 -28.30 1.97 10.67
CA ASP A 201 -29.64 1.75 10.12
C ASP A 201 -30.41 3.05 9.77
N VAL A 202 -29.73 4.19 9.61
CA VAL A 202 -30.41 5.49 9.42
C VAL A 202 -31.28 5.51 8.17
N THR A 203 -30.81 4.89 7.08
CA THR A 203 -31.51 4.82 5.80
C THR A 203 -32.72 3.87 5.83
N SER A 204 -32.76 2.95 6.79
CA SER A 204 -33.94 2.12 7.04
C SER A 204 -34.96 2.80 7.97
N ARG A 205 -34.53 3.82 8.72
CA ARG A 205 -35.35 4.55 9.69
C ARG A 205 -35.97 5.83 9.13
N ARG A 206 -35.44 6.34 8.03
CA ARG A 206 -35.88 7.60 7.41
C ARG A 206 -35.91 7.51 5.89
N ASP A 207 -36.76 8.36 5.33
CA ASP A 207 -36.92 8.50 3.88
C ASP A 207 -35.63 9.01 3.23
N ARG A 208 -35.30 8.48 2.04
CA ARG A 208 -34.02 8.73 1.37
C ARG A 208 -33.91 10.17 0.89
N ASP A 209 -34.94 10.70 0.25
CA ASP A 209 -34.98 12.08 -0.26
C ASP A 209 -34.93 13.08 0.90
N TRP A 210 -35.57 12.73 2.02
CA TRP A 210 -35.47 13.49 3.26
C TRP A 210 -34.03 13.51 3.80
N LEU A 211 -33.32 12.37 3.79
CA LEU A 211 -31.93 12.30 4.26
C LEU A 211 -30.99 13.14 3.38
N ILE A 212 -31.11 13.06 2.06
CA ILE A 212 -30.35 13.89 1.12
C ILE A 212 -30.62 15.38 1.41
N SER A 213 -31.90 15.76 1.55
CA SER A 213 -32.29 17.13 1.86
C SER A 213 -31.76 17.61 3.20
N PHE A 214 -31.71 16.74 4.22
CA PHE A 214 -31.20 17.08 5.54
C PHE A 214 -29.68 17.18 5.59
N ILE A 215 -28.95 16.36 4.83
CA ILE A 215 -27.49 16.44 4.73
C ILE A 215 -27.08 17.73 4.01
N THR A 216 -27.76 18.08 2.92
CA THR A 216 -27.39 19.20 2.06
C THR A 216 -27.95 20.54 2.54
N ARG A 217 -29.16 20.57 3.13
CA ARG A 217 -29.93 21.80 3.46
C ARG A 217 -30.82 21.64 4.73
N PRO A 218 -30.27 21.31 5.91
CA PRO A 218 -31.02 21.11 7.14
C PRO A 218 -31.68 22.40 7.66
N ASP A 219 -31.07 23.56 7.41
CA ASP A 219 -31.59 24.89 7.74
C ASP A 219 -32.90 25.19 7.00
N GLN A 220 -32.97 24.84 5.72
CA GLN A 220 -34.18 25.02 4.91
C GLN A 220 -35.32 24.13 5.40
N LEU A 221 -35.04 22.86 5.75
CA LEU A 221 -36.04 21.96 6.33
C LEU A 221 -36.58 22.51 7.66
N ILE A 222 -35.72 23.05 8.52
CA ILE A 222 -36.13 23.68 9.78
C ILE A 222 -36.98 24.94 9.52
N ALA A 223 -36.55 25.80 8.60
CA ALA A 223 -37.28 27.03 8.25
C ALA A 223 -38.67 26.74 7.66
N GLN A 224 -38.81 25.62 6.94
CA GLN A 224 -40.09 25.14 6.40
C GLN A 224 -40.99 24.46 7.45
N GLY A 225 -40.50 24.29 8.68
CA GLY A 225 -41.28 23.70 9.76
C GLY A 225 -41.27 22.17 9.79
N ASP A 226 -40.27 21.51 9.18
CA ASP A 226 -40.18 20.05 9.18
C ASP A 226 -40.08 19.52 10.63
N PRO A 227 -41.03 18.67 11.08
CA PRO A 227 -41.10 18.25 12.47
C PRO A 227 -39.94 17.35 12.89
N GLN A 228 -39.32 16.61 11.97
CA GLN A 228 -38.20 15.72 12.28
C GLN A 228 -36.89 16.49 12.40
N ALA A 229 -36.68 17.48 11.52
CA ALA A 229 -35.53 18.37 11.55
C ALA A 229 -35.56 19.25 12.82
N ILE A 230 -36.71 19.80 13.18
CA ILE A 230 -36.89 20.57 14.42
C ILE A 230 -36.65 19.69 15.66
N GLN A 231 -37.21 18.48 15.68
CA GLN A 231 -37.00 17.55 16.80
C GLN A 231 -35.51 17.23 16.99
N LEU A 232 -34.78 17.01 15.91
CA LEU A 232 -33.34 16.79 15.99
C LEU A 232 -32.60 18.02 16.50
N LEU A 233 -32.94 19.21 16.01
CA LEU A 233 -32.34 20.45 16.49
C LEU A 233 -32.54 20.62 18.02
N GLU A 234 -33.74 20.36 18.52
CA GLU A 234 -34.05 20.40 19.96
C GLU A 234 -33.28 19.31 20.74
N GLN A 235 -33.24 18.09 20.21
CA GLN A 235 -32.56 16.94 20.82
C GLN A 235 -31.06 17.19 21.00
N TYR A 236 -30.44 17.93 20.07
CA TYR A 236 -29.02 18.26 20.08
C TYR A 236 -28.76 19.72 20.55
N ASN A 237 -29.60 20.22 21.47
CA ASN A 237 -29.44 21.50 22.17
C ASN A 237 -29.32 22.74 21.25
N GLY A 238 -30.00 22.73 20.11
CA GLY A 238 -29.95 23.82 19.14
C GLY A 238 -28.72 23.81 18.23
N MET A 239 -27.90 22.76 18.27
CA MET A 239 -26.75 22.61 17.37
C MET A 239 -27.25 22.20 15.98
N LEU A 240 -27.13 23.13 15.02
CA LEU A 240 -27.48 22.87 13.63
C LEU A 240 -26.45 21.92 13.00
N MET A 241 -26.91 20.93 12.24
CA MET A 241 -26.02 20.07 11.45
C MET A 241 -25.33 20.91 10.37
N PRO A 242 -23.98 20.91 10.31
CA PRO A 242 -23.25 21.57 9.24
C PRO A 242 -23.45 20.85 7.90
N THR A 243 -23.60 21.60 6.81
CA THR A 243 -23.84 21.06 5.46
C THR A 243 -22.57 20.73 4.69
N PHE A 244 -21.46 21.39 5.04
CA PHE A 244 -20.15 21.26 4.39
C PHE A 244 -20.15 21.40 2.85
N GLY A 245 -21.22 21.93 2.26
CA GLY A 245 -21.34 22.14 0.81
C GLY A 245 -21.51 20.87 -0.02
N LEU A 246 -21.91 19.75 0.59
CA LEU A 246 -22.13 18.50 -0.15
C LEU A 246 -23.26 18.65 -1.18
N SER A 247 -23.01 18.17 -2.40
CA SER A 247 -24.03 18.00 -3.44
C SER A 247 -25.00 16.86 -3.11
N GLU A 248 -26.15 16.83 -3.80
CA GLU A 248 -27.11 15.72 -3.64
C GLU A 248 -26.50 14.36 -4.02
N GLN A 249 -25.60 14.32 -5.00
CA GLN A 249 -24.89 13.11 -5.44
C GLN A 249 -23.89 12.63 -4.38
N GLU A 250 -23.14 13.54 -3.75
CA GLU A 250 -22.22 13.21 -2.66
C GLU A 250 -22.95 12.75 -1.39
N ALA A 251 -24.08 13.39 -1.08
CA ALA A 251 -24.97 12.94 -0.01
C ALA A 251 -25.50 11.53 -0.30
N GLU A 252 -25.92 11.26 -1.53
CA GLU A 252 -26.37 9.94 -1.96
C GLU A 252 -25.25 8.88 -1.86
N ALA A 253 -24.05 9.18 -2.35
CA ALA A 253 -22.88 8.31 -2.22
C ALA A 253 -22.56 7.99 -0.76
N THR A 254 -22.58 9.00 0.12
CA THR A 254 -22.37 8.83 1.57
C THR A 254 -23.41 7.92 2.20
N LEU A 255 -24.68 8.06 1.80
CA LEU A 255 -25.76 7.21 2.30
C LEU A 255 -25.63 5.76 1.77
N VAL A 256 -25.17 5.56 0.53
CA VAL A 256 -24.81 4.22 0.01
C VAL A 256 -23.68 3.60 0.84
N TYR A 257 -22.63 4.35 1.20
CA TYR A 257 -21.57 3.85 2.08
C TYR A 257 -22.10 3.43 3.46
N ILE A 258 -22.94 4.27 4.08
CA ILE A 258 -23.56 3.97 5.39
C ILE A 258 -24.39 2.67 5.33
N GLU A 259 -24.99 2.37 4.18
CA GLU A 259 -25.71 1.11 3.93
C GLU A 259 -24.78 -0.08 3.71
N MET A 260 -23.59 0.13 3.13
CA MET A 260 -22.64 -0.94 2.83
C MET A 260 -21.95 -1.50 4.07
N ASP A 261 -21.75 -0.69 5.13
CA ASP A 261 -21.24 -1.17 6.42
C ASP A 261 -22.19 -2.21 7.09
N ILE A 262 -23.48 -2.18 6.74
CA ILE A 262 -24.49 -3.15 7.20
C ILE A 262 -24.31 -4.54 6.52
N LEU A 263 -23.66 -4.59 5.35
CA LEU A 263 -23.57 -5.80 4.51
C LEU A 263 -22.20 -6.50 4.53
N GLN A 264 -21.17 -5.95 5.22
CA GLN A 264 -19.80 -6.49 5.23
C GLN A 264 -19.26 -6.84 3.83
N VAL A 265 -19.52 -5.99 2.85
CA VAL A 265 -19.00 -6.20 1.49
C VAL A 265 -17.52 -5.77 1.47
N PRO A 266 -16.55 -6.65 1.15
CA PRO A 266 -15.15 -6.26 1.10
C PRO A 266 -14.93 -5.16 0.04
N PHE A 267 -13.99 -4.24 0.32
CA PHE A 267 -13.49 -3.30 -0.68
C PHE A 267 -13.12 -4.06 -1.95
N VAL A 268 -13.74 -3.70 -3.07
CA VAL A 268 -13.30 -4.18 -4.38
C VAL A 268 -12.00 -3.43 -4.68
N ASP A 269 -10.93 -4.17 -5.02
CA ASP A 269 -9.68 -3.57 -5.51
C ASP A 269 -9.98 -2.60 -6.67
N ARG A 270 -9.14 -1.57 -6.84
CA ARG A 270 -9.27 -0.64 -7.97
C ARG A 270 -9.33 -1.48 -9.26
N PRO A 271 -10.28 -1.22 -10.17
CA PRO A 271 -10.36 -1.97 -11.42
C PRO A 271 -9.02 -1.85 -12.13
N GLU A 272 -8.37 -2.99 -12.37
CA GLU A 272 -7.18 -3.14 -13.19
C GLU A 272 -7.55 -3.94 -14.44
N GLY A 273 -6.87 -3.69 -15.56
CA GLY A 273 -7.06 -4.42 -16.80
C GLY A 273 -7.60 -3.56 -17.95
N PRO A 274 -8.00 -4.18 -19.07
CA PRO A 274 -8.38 -3.44 -20.25
C PRO A 274 -9.67 -2.63 -20.05
N ILE A 275 -9.66 -1.39 -20.52
CA ILE A 275 -10.81 -0.48 -20.47
C ILE A 275 -11.75 -0.79 -21.63
N SER A 276 -13.01 -1.13 -21.36
CA SER A 276 -14.03 -1.33 -22.39
C SER A 276 -14.82 -0.05 -22.68
N THR A 277 -15.37 0.06 -23.88
CA THR A 277 -16.26 1.20 -24.21
C THR A 277 -17.51 1.25 -23.33
N TYR A 278 -17.96 0.11 -22.82
CA TYR A 278 -19.06 0.03 -21.86
C TYR A 278 -18.71 0.67 -20.51
N ASP A 279 -17.46 0.54 -20.06
CA ASP A 279 -17.02 1.17 -18.80
C ASP A 279 -17.09 2.71 -18.90
N LEU A 280 -16.88 3.24 -20.11
CA LEU A 280 -16.92 4.68 -20.38
C LEU A 280 -18.34 5.24 -20.48
N GLU A 281 -19.34 4.42 -20.78
CA GLU A 281 -20.74 4.88 -20.91
C GLU A 281 -21.28 5.47 -19.61
N ALA A 282 -20.79 5.01 -18.45
CA ALA A 282 -21.23 5.46 -17.13
C ALA A 282 -20.50 6.73 -16.63
N ILE A 283 -19.45 7.17 -17.31
CA ILE A 283 -18.62 8.28 -16.85
C ILE A 283 -19.19 9.60 -17.37
N THR A 284 -19.76 10.40 -16.46
CA THR A 284 -20.23 11.78 -16.74
C THR A 284 -19.27 12.84 -16.22
N VAL A 285 -18.39 12.49 -15.27
CA VAL A 285 -17.39 13.38 -14.68
C VAL A 285 -16.03 12.72 -14.73
N LEU A 286 -15.02 13.42 -15.25
CA LEU A 286 -13.63 12.98 -15.25
C LEU A 286 -12.74 14.10 -14.70
N ALA A 287 -12.03 13.82 -13.61
CA ALA A 287 -11.06 14.73 -13.02
C ALA A 287 -9.66 14.13 -13.03
N ALA A 288 -8.71 14.83 -13.68
CA ALA A 288 -7.32 14.42 -13.77
C ALA A 288 -6.39 15.64 -13.70
N ARG A 289 -6.48 16.38 -12.59
CA ARG A 289 -5.73 17.61 -12.34
C ARG A 289 -4.28 17.33 -12.01
N ALA A 290 -3.37 18.16 -12.54
CA ALA A 290 -1.94 18.14 -12.21
C ALA A 290 -1.28 16.75 -12.34
N GLY A 291 -1.79 15.91 -13.25
CA GLY A 291 -1.31 14.54 -13.48
C GLY A 291 -0.09 14.47 -14.41
N GLY A 292 0.29 15.58 -15.05
CA GLY A 292 1.31 15.57 -16.09
C GLY A 292 0.82 14.94 -17.40
N ILE A 293 -0.48 15.00 -17.64
CA ILE A 293 -1.12 14.49 -18.86
C ILE A 293 -0.72 15.37 -20.04
N SER A 294 -0.46 14.75 -21.18
CA SER A 294 -0.11 15.47 -22.42
C SER A 294 -0.84 14.95 -23.65
N ASP A 295 -1.33 13.71 -23.61
CA ASP A 295 -2.06 13.08 -24.70
C ASP A 295 -3.48 12.71 -24.24
N LEU A 296 -4.47 13.31 -24.90
CA LEU A 296 -5.91 13.09 -24.64
C LEU A 296 -6.52 12.04 -25.56
N THR A 297 -5.71 11.37 -26.39
CA THR A 297 -6.18 10.24 -27.23
C THR A 297 -6.95 9.25 -26.37
N SER A 298 -8.11 8.82 -26.85
CA SER A 298 -9.14 8.00 -26.20
C SER A 298 -10.27 8.77 -25.53
N LEU A 299 -10.11 10.07 -25.25
CA LEU A 299 -11.23 10.84 -24.72
C LEU A 299 -12.41 10.94 -25.69
N GLU A 300 -12.19 10.74 -27.00
CA GLU A 300 -13.25 10.71 -28.01
C GLU A 300 -14.34 9.64 -27.76
N TYR A 301 -14.06 8.63 -26.92
CA TYR A 301 -15.01 7.58 -26.57
C TYR A 301 -15.93 7.94 -25.38
N PHE A 302 -15.68 9.06 -24.68
CA PHE A 302 -16.43 9.48 -23.48
C PHE A 302 -17.70 10.25 -23.83
N LEU A 303 -18.57 9.64 -24.64
CA LEU A 303 -19.70 10.33 -25.29
C LEU A 303 -20.75 10.90 -24.31
N ASN A 304 -20.78 10.43 -23.05
CA ASN A 304 -21.69 10.90 -22.01
C ASN A 304 -21.02 11.88 -21.01
N LEU A 305 -19.77 12.28 -21.26
CA LEU A 305 -19.04 13.19 -20.39
C LEU A 305 -19.69 14.58 -20.38
N GLN A 306 -19.94 15.09 -19.17
CA GLN A 306 -20.53 16.41 -18.91
C GLN A 306 -19.51 17.35 -18.27
N GLU A 307 -18.66 16.83 -17.37
CA GLU A 307 -17.67 17.63 -16.66
C GLU A 307 -16.27 17.06 -16.83
N LEU A 308 -15.33 17.91 -17.27
CA LEU A 308 -13.94 17.53 -17.50
C LEU A 308 -12.97 18.52 -16.86
N TYR A 309 -12.17 18.00 -15.91
CA TYR A 309 -11.22 18.77 -15.12
C TYR A 309 -9.78 18.33 -15.41
N LEU A 310 -9.04 19.16 -16.16
CA LEU A 310 -7.69 18.87 -16.67
C LEU A 310 -6.68 19.98 -16.32
N GLU A 311 -6.93 20.75 -15.27
CA GLU A 311 -6.10 21.87 -14.84
C GLU A 311 -4.66 21.43 -14.50
N GLY A 312 -3.67 22.25 -14.86
CA GLY A 312 -2.28 22.09 -14.45
C GLY A 312 -1.53 20.92 -15.11
N ASN A 313 -1.90 20.54 -16.33
CA ASN A 313 -1.28 19.46 -17.08
C ASN A 313 -0.28 20.01 -18.14
N SER A 314 0.07 19.20 -19.14
CA SER A 314 0.94 19.59 -20.26
C SER A 314 0.24 19.41 -21.62
N ILE A 315 -1.08 19.56 -21.64
CA ILE A 315 -1.93 19.32 -22.81
C ILE A 315 -1.74 20.45 -23.82
N GLY A 316 -1.45 20.10 -25.08
CA GLY A 316 -1.39 21.05 -26.19
C GLY A 316 -2.43 20.78 -27.29
N ASP A 317 -2.78 19.51 -27.48
CA ASP A 317 -3.77 19.05 -28.46
C ASP A 317 -5.04 18.61 -27.73
N ILE A 318 -6.16 19.26 -28.04
CA ILE A 318 -7.49 18.94 -27.49
C ILE A 318 -8.45 18.38 -28.56
N SER A 319 -7.94 17.94 -29.70
CA SER A 319 -8.77 17.43 -30.81
C SER A 319 -9.65 16.24 -30.41
N ALA A 320 -9.22 15.43 -29.43
CA ALA A 320 -10.01 14.34 -28.86
C ALA A 320 -11.35 14.80 -28.24
N LEU A 321 -11.47 16.09 -27.87
CA LEU A 321 -12.69 16.64 -27.25
C LEU A 321 -13.79 16.98 -28.27
N ALA A 322 -13.49 17.01 -29.58
CA ALA A 322 -14.38 17.58 -30.59
C ALA A 322 -15.76 16.90 -30.69
N GLY A 323 -15.85 15.62 -30.29
CA GLY A 323 -17.10 14.84 -30.31
C GLY A 323 -17.91 14.87 -29.01
N LEU A 324 -17.39 15.49 -27.95
CA LEU A 324 -17.95 15.39 -26.58
C LEU A 324 -19.07 16.40 -26.35
N THR A 325 -20.08 16.37 -27.22
CA THR A 325 -21.15 17.37 -27.30
C THR A 325 -22.04 17.48 -26.06
N ASN A 326 -21.94 16.56 -25.10
CA ASN A 326 -22.62 16.63 -23.80
C ASN A 326 -21.82 17.41 -22.74
N LEU A 327 -20.62 17.90 -23.05
CA LEU A 327 -19.83 18.71 -22.12
C LEU A 327 -20.54 20.01 -21.76
N GLU A 328 -20.68 20.22 -20.46
CA GLU A 328 -21.25 21.39 -19.79
C GLU A 328 -20.14 22.18 -19.08
N VAL A 329 -19.16 21.50 -18.50
CA VAL A 329 -18.03 22.10 -17.76
C VAL A 329 -16.70 21.60 -18.30
N LEU A 330 -15.82 22.52 -18.71
CA LEU A 330 -14.48 22.20 -19.18
C LEU A 330 -13.43 23.10 -18.54
N HIS A 331 -12.54 22.51 -17.75
CA HIS A 331 -11.40 23.20 -17.16
C HIS A 331 -10.08 22.68 -17.73
N LEU A 332 -9.34 23.59 -18.37
CA LEU A 332 -8.04 23.36 -19.02
C LEU A 332 -6.99 24.39 -18.56
N SER A 333 -7.24 25.09 -17.46
CA SER A 333 -6.36 26.10 -16.86
C SER A 333 -4.91 25.61 -16.73
N GLY A 334 -3.94 26.43 -17.09
CA GLY A 334 -2.52 26.11 -16.90
C GLY A 334 -2.02 24.93 -17.73
N ASN A 335 -2.29 24.94 -19.03
CA ASN A 335 -1.83 23.96 -20.01
C ASN A 335 -1.04 24.65 -21.15
N ASN A 336 -0.83 23.96 -22.28
CA ASN A 336 -0.14 24.47 -23.46
C ASN A 336 -1.07 24.62 -24.68
N VAL A 337 -2.38 24.75 -24.46
CA VAL A 337 -3.38 24.81 -25.53
C VAL A 337 -3.23 26.10 -26.33
N SER A 338 -3.28 26.00 -27.66
CA SER A 338 -3.24 27.16 -28.56
C SER A 338 -4.33 27.13 -29.63
N ASP A 339 -4.73 25.93 -30.05
CA ASP A 339 -5.84 25.69 -30.97
C ASP A 339 -7.05 25.15 -30.20
N ILE A 340 -8.13 25.92 -30.20
CA ILE A 340 -9.41 25.56 -29.57
C ILE A 340 -10.50 25.21 -30.60
N SER A 341 -10.14 24.91 -31.84
CA SER A 341 -11.09 24.50 -32.90
C SER A 341 -11.94 23.29 -32.53
N ALA A 342 -11.43 22.40 -31.68
CA ALA A 342 -12.17 21.26 -31.13
C ALA A 342 -13.43 21.68 -30.35
N LEU A 343 -13.50 22.91 -29.82
CA LEU A 343 -14.63 23.34 -29.00
C LEU A 343 -15.85 23.80 -29.82
N THR A 344 -15.71 23.96 -31.14
CA THR A 344 -16.71 24.63 -32.01
C THR A 344 -18.13 24.07 -31.88
N ASP A 345 -18.26 22.75 -31.74
CA ASP A 345 -19.55 22.05 -31.71
C ASP A 345 -20.01 21.70 -30.28
N LEU A 346 -19.29 22.13 -29.24
CA LEU A 346 -19.61 21.85 -27.83
C LEU A 346 -20.65 22.83 -27.27
N THR A 347 -21.78 22.94 -27.96
CA THR A 347 -22.80 23.98 -27.74
C THR A 347 -23.60 23.84 -26.43
N ASN A 348 -23.28 22.85 -25.59
CA ASN A 348 -23.84 22.68 -24.25
C ASN A 348 -22.92 23.23 -23.16
N LEU A 349 -21.72 23.73 -23.50
CA LEU A 349 -20.79 24.30 -22.51
C LEU A 349 -21.41 25.50 -21.79
N GLU A 350 -21.47 25.42 -20.47
CA GLU A 350 -21.91 26.47 -19.55
C GLU A 350 -20.71 27.15 -18.88
N VAL A 351 -19.66 26.38 -18.58
CA VAL A 351 -18.42 26.88 -17.94
C VAL A 351 -17.20 26.42 -18.74
N LEU A 352 -16.38 27.40 -19.14
CA LEU A 352 -15.11 27.14 -19.83
C LEU A 352 -13.97 27.93 -19.18
N TRP A 353 -13.04 27.21 -18.57
CA TRP A 353 -11.81 27.79 -18.02
C TRP A 353 -10.61 27.31 -18.83
N VAL A 354 -9.99 28.23 -19.57
CA VAL A 354 -8.84 27.99 -20.43
C VAL A 354 -7.75 29.04 -20.19
N ASP A 355 -7.71 29.59 -18.97
CA ASP A 355 -6.70 30.55 -18.55
C ASP A 355 -5.29 29.94 -18.55
N SER A 356 -4.28 30.81 -18.56
CA SER A 356 -2.88 30.42 -18.49
C SER A 356 -2.48 29.42 -19.58
N ASN A 357 -2.90 29.70 -20.82
CA ASN A 357 -2.62 28.90 -22.03
C ASN A 357 -1.95 29.78 -23.11
N ASN A 358 -1.93 29.33 -24.37
CA ASN A 358 -1.32 30.03 -25.50
C ASN A 358 -2.34 30.41 -26.59
N ILE A 359 -3.61 30.64 -26.22
CA ILE A 359 -4.72 30.91 -27.15
C ILE A 359 -4.58 32.31 -27.73
N SER A 360 -4.90 32.46 -29.02
CA SER A 360 -4.95 33.77 -29.70
C SER A 360 -6.15 33.94 -30.62
N ASP A 361 -6.72 32.83 -31.12
CA ASP A 361 -7.92 32.80 -31.95
C ASP A 361 -9.12 32.29 -31.12
N THR A 362 -10.14 33.14 -30.98
CA THR A 362 -11.37 32.85 -30.21
C THR A 362 -12.53 32.45 -31.12
N SER A 363 -12.34 32.32 -32.44
CA SER A 363 -13.43 32.13 -33.41
C SER A 363 -14.30 30.90 -33.13
N SER A 364 -13.71 29.82 -32.59
CA SER A 364 -14.42 28.60 -32.18
C SER A 364 -15.45 28.81 -31.06
N LEU A 365 -15.34 29.91 -30.30
CA LEU A 365 -16.26 30.22 -29.21
C LEU A 365 -17.58 30.85 -29.68
N ALA A 366 -17.64 31.33 -30.94
CA ALA A 366 -18.76 32.17 -31.40
C ALA A 366 -20.14 31.50 -31.35
N GLY A 367 -20.19 30.17 -31.34
CA GLY A 367 -21.41 29.37 -31.27
C GLY A 367 -21.80 28.90 -29.87
N LEU A 368 -20.98 29.12 -28.84
CA LEU A 368 -21.14 28.56 -27.50
C LEU A 368 -22.10 29.39 -26.63
N THR A 369 -23.29 29.65 -27.16
CA THR A 369 -24.25 30.62 -26.58
C THR A 369 -24.83 30.22 -25.22
N THR A 370 -24.56 28.99 -24.75
CA THR A 370 -24.92 28.49 -23.41
C THR A 370 -23.95 28.94 -22.32
N LEU A 371 -22.77 29.47 -22.68
CA LEU A 371 -21.77 29.88 -21.70
C LEU A 371 -22.32 30.93 -20.71
N VAL A 372 -22.10 30.64 -19.43
CA VAL A 372 -22.38 31.50 -18.27
C VAL A 372 -21.08 32.01 -17.67
N GLY A 373 -20.04 31.16 -17.58
CA GLY A 373 -18.71 31.52 -17.09
C GLY A 373 -17.62 31.24 -18.12
N LEU A 374 -16.78 32.23 -18.38
CA LEU A 374 -15.66 32.12 -19.33
C LEU A 374 -14.38 32.76 -18.76
N ASP A 375 -13.36 31.95 -18.54
CA ASP A 375 -12.03 32.40 -18.13
C ASP A 375 -11.00 32.16 -19.25
N LEU A 376 -10.46 33.26 -19.77
CA LEU A 376 -9.47 33.36 -20.83
C LEU A 376 -8.20 34.08 -20.35
N ALA A 377 -8.01 34.26 -19.04
CA ALA A 377 -6.90 35.04 -18.49
C ALA A 377 -5.53 34.49 -18.92
N GLY A 378 -4.50 35.35 -19.00
CA GLY A 378 -3.13 34.91 -19.25
C GLY A 378 -2.93 34.21 -20.59
N ASN A 379 -3.58 34.70 -21.66
CA ASN A 379 -3.45 34.19 -23.03
C ASN A 379 -2.87 35.28 -23.96
N ASN A 380 -2.91 35.05 -25.28
CA ASN A 380 -2.41 35.98 -26.31
C ASN A 380 -3.55 36.57 -27.16
N ILE A 381 -4.73 36.80 -26.57
CA ILE A 381 -5.94 37.17 -27.30
C ILE A 381 -5.95 38.68 -27.58
N GLY A 382 -6.18 39.06 -28.84
CA GLY A 382 -6.35 40.46 -29.24
C GLY A 382 -7.71 40.78 -29.85
N ASP A 383 -8.32 39.79 -30.52
CA ASP A 383 -9.66 39.90 -31.12
C ASP A 383 -10.65 39.04 -30.33
N ILE A 384 -11.65 39.71 -29.75
CA ILE A 384 -12.74 39.11 -28.99
C ILE A 384 -14.10 39.25 -29.70
N SER A 385 -14.10 39.46 -31.02
CA SER A 385 -15.33 39.58 -31.81
C SER A 385 -16.21 38.32 -31.78
N ALA A 386 -15.60 37.14 -31.57
CA ALA A 386 -16.31 35.89 -31.39
C ALA A 386 -17.25 35.91 -30.18
N LEU A 387 -16.97 36.70 -29.14
CA LEU A 387 -17.75 36.72 -27.91
C LEU A 387 -19.07 37.49 -28.04
N ALA A 388 -19.31 38.20 -29.15
CA ALA A 388 -20.39 39.18 -29.28
C ALA A 388 -21.81 38.62 -29.09
N ASN A 389 -22.01 37.31 -29.28
CA ASN A 389 -23.31 36.65 -29.17
C ASN A 389 -23.45 35.76 -27.93
N LEU A 390 -22.48 35.78 -27.00
CA LEU A 390 -22.50 34.97 -25.78
C LEU A 390 -23.37 35.61 -24.69
N SER A 391 -24.62 35.90 -25.03
CA SER A 391 -25.51 36.75 -24.22
C SER A 391 -25.87 36.18 -22.84
N ASN A 392 -25.58 34.90 -22.59
CA ASN A 392 -25.80 34.27 -21.29
C ASN A 392 -24.63 34.43 -20.32
N LEU A 393 -23.51 35.03 -20.75
CA LEU A 393 -22.36 35.25 -19.87
C LEU A 393 -22.73 36.14 -18.68
N GLU A 394 -22.44 35.63 -17.49
CA GLU A 394 -22.52 36.32 -16.21
C GLU A 394 -21.10 36.66 -15.69
N GLU A 395 -20.11 35.83 -16.00
CA GLU A 395 -18.71 36.02 -15.62
C GLU A 395 -17.79 35.91 -16.85
N LEU A 396 -16.96 36.94 -17.05
CA LEU A 396 -15.94 36.96 -18.10
C LEU A 396 -14.60 37.48 -17.54
N VAL A 397 -13.57 36.65 -17.67
CA VAL A 397 -12.20 37.00 -17.29
C VAL A 397 -11.30 36.95 -18.53
N LEU A 398 -10.67 38.09 -18.83
CA LEU A 398 -9.76 38.34 -19.94
C LEU A 398 -8.47 39.02 -19.45
N TRP A 399 -8.20 38.99 -18.14
CA TRP A 399 -7.01 39.55 -17.53
C TRP A 399 -5.73 39.09 -18.23
N GLN A 400 -4.74 39.97 -18.35
CA GLN A 400 -3.44 39.64 -18.93
C GLN A 400 -3.54 39.06 -20.36
N ASN A 401 -4.06 39.89 -21.27
CA ASN A 401 -4.18 39.59 -22.70
C ASN A 401 -3.71 40.80 -23.54
N ASN A 402 -4.03 40.81 -24.85
CA ASN A 402 -3.68 41.89 -25.78
C ASN A 402 -4.91 42.63 -26.33
N VAL A 403 -6.05 42.60 -25.62
CA VAL A 403 -7.32 43.19 -26.06
C VAL A 403 -7.21 44.71 -26.08
N SER A 404 -7.80 45.35 -27.10
CA SER A 404 -7.87 46.81 -27.22
C SER A 404 -9.23 47.35 -27.65
N ASP A 405 -9.98 46.56 -28.42
CA ASP A 405 -11.36 46.83 -28.80
C ASP A 405 -12.29 45.88 -28.04
N ILE A 406 -13.24 46.45 -27.29
CA ILE A 406 -14.23 45.72 -26.50
C ILE A 406 -15.67 45.95 -26.98
N LEU A 407 -15.86 46.47 -28.20
CA LEU A 407 -17.21 46.71 -28.75
C LEU A 407 -18.07 45.45 -28.80
N SER A 408 -17.47 44.25 -28.91
CA SER A 408 -18.19 42.98 -28.84
C SER A 408 -18.88 42.74 -27.50
N LEU A 409 -18.43 43.37 -26.41
CA LEU A 409 -19.03 43.19 -25.08
C LEU A 409 -20.34 43.99 -24.90
N ALA A 410 -20.63 44.96 -25.77
CA ALA A 410 -21.74 45.89 -25.58
C ALA A 410 -23.14 45.24 -25.48
N GLY A 411 -23.29 44.01 -25.99
CA GLY A 411 -24.53 43.24 -25.95
C GLY A 411 -24.64 42.24 -24.80
N LEU A 412 -23.60 42.07 -23.99
CA LEU A 412 -23.53 41.03 -22.95
C LEU A 412 -24.17 41.50 -21.64
N THR A 413 -25.43 41.92 -21.72
CA THR A 413 -26.13 42.62 -20.62
C THR A 413 -26.35 41.78 -19.36
N ASN A 414 -26.09 40.48 -19.40
CA ASN A 414 -26.18 39.59 -18.24
C ASN A 414 -24.90 39.56 -17.41
N LEU A 415 -23.80 40.21 -17.85
CA LEU A 415 -22.55 40.24 -17.11
C LEU A 415 -22.73 40.86 -15.72
N VAL A 416 -22.27 40.13 -14.71
CA VAL A 416 -22.19 40.50 -13.29
C VAL A 416 -20.73 40.75 -12.90
N GLY A 417 -19.83 39.88 -13.34
CA GLY A 417 -18.38 39.99 -13.14
C GLY A 417 -17.65 40.17 -14.47
N LEU A 418 -16.81 41.21 -14.57
CA LEU A 418 -15.94 41.43 -15.72
C LEU A 418 -14.53 41.82 -15.28
N ASP A 419 -13.56 41.01 -15.67
CA ASP A 419 -12.14 41.33 -15.53
C ASP A 419 -11.49 41.43 -16.91
N ILE A 420 -11.07 42.64 -17.26
CA ILE A 420 -10.32 43.00 -18.46
C ILE A 420 -9.05 43.78 -18.10
N GLY A 421 -8.51 43.54 -16.90
CA GLY A 421 -7.26 44.13 -16.43
C GLY A 421 -6.03 43.68 -17.23
N ASP A 422 -4.92 44.43 -17.13
CA ASP A 422 -3.65 44.16 -17.84
C ASP A 422 -3.85 43.87 -19.34
N ASN A 423 -4.41 44.85 -20.04
CA ASN A 423 -4.71 44.82 -21.47
C ASN A 423 -4.31 46.17 -22.13
N ASN A 424 -4.72 46.39 -23.38
CA ASN A 424 -4.42 47.60 -24.16
C ASN A 424 -5.66 48.49 -24.39
N ILE A 425 -6.65 48.46 -23.49
CA ILE A 425 -7.94 49.13 -23.65
C ILE A 425 -7.80 50.62 -23.34
N SER A 426 -8.49 51.46 -24.12
CA SER A 426 -8.54 52.91 -23.89
C SER A 426 -9.96 53.49 -23.97
N ASP A 427 -10.87 52.83 -24.67
CA ASP A 427 -12.28 53.19 -24.81
C ASP A 427 -13.14 52.12 -24.15
N ILE A 428 -13.85 52.53 -23.09
CA ILE A 428 -14.79 51.67 -22.34
C ILE A 428 -16.25 52.06 -22.57
N SER A 429 -16.57 52.76 -23.67
CA SER A 429 -17.94 53.16 -24.00
C SER A 429 -18.88 51.97 -24.21
N ALA A 430 -18.34 50.83 -24.66
CA ALA A 430 -19.08 49.58 -24.80
C ALA A 430 -19.73 49.10 -23.48
N LEU A 431 -19.17 49.46 -22.33
CA LEU A 431 -19.67 49.02 -21.03
C LEU A 431 -20.93 49.75 -20.57
N SER A 432 -21.29 50.89 -21.20
CA SER A 432 -22.36 51.78 -20.72
C SER A 432 -23.76 51.13 -20.61
N GLY A 433 -24.00 50.01 -21.31
CA GLY A 433 -25.24 49.25 -21.27
C GLY A 433 -25.26 48.06 -20.32
N LEU A 434 -24.14 47.74 -19.65
CA LEU A 434 -23.97 46.55 -18.82
C LEU A 434 -24.44 46.81 -17.38
N THR A 435 -25.70 47.19 -17.22
CA THR A 435 -26.28 47.69 -15.95
C THR A 435 -26.46 46.63 -14.86
N ASN A 436 -26.07 45.38 -15.11
CA ASN A 436 -26.05 44.30 -14.12
C ASN A 436 -24.65 44.06 -13.53
N LEU A 437 -23.61 44.77 -14.01
CA LEU A 437 -22.25 44.61 -13.51
C LEU A 437 -22.15 44.99 -12.03
N GLU A 438 -21.68 44.06 -11.22
CA GLU A 438 -21.41 44.24 -9.79
C GLU A 438 -19.91 44.40 -9.54
N VAL A 439 -19.08 43.66 -10.28
CA VAL A 439 -17.61 43.70 -10.17
C VAL A 439 -17.00 43.99 -11.53
N LEU A 440 -16.16 45.03 -11.59
CA LEU A 440 -15.43 45.44 -12.78
C LEU A 440 -13.96 45.69 -12.47
N TRP A 441 -13.08 44.88 -13.03
CA TRP A 441 -11.63 45.08 -13.00
C TRP A 441 -11.14 45.48 -14.40
N VAL A 442 -10.61 46.70 -14.48
CA VAL A 442 -10.10 47.33 -15.71
C VAL A 442 -8.73 47.98 -15.44
N ASP A 443 -8.02 47.47 -14.43
CA ASP A 443 -6.73 48.00 -14.02
C ASP A 443 -5.66 47.78 -15.11
N SER A 444 -4.54 48.49 -14.99
CA SER A 444 -3.36 48.31 -15.85
C SER A 444 -3.68 48.42 -17.35
N ASN A 445 -4.51 49.41 -17.71
CA ASN A 445 -4.92 49.72 -19.09
C ASN A 445 -4.55 51.17 -19.46
N ASN A 446 -5.07 51.67 -20.58
CA ASN A 446 -4.82 53.03 -21.09
C ASN A 446 -6.05 53.95 -20.99
N ILE A 447 -6.98 53.68 -20.07
CA ILE A 447 -8.27 54.37 -19.95
C ILE A 447 -8.05 55.79 -19.41
N SER A 448 -8.79 56.76 -19.95
CA SER A 448 -8.78 58.15 -19.47
C SER A 448 -10.17 58.76 -19.30
N ASP A 449 -11.16 58.27 -20.06
CA ASP A 449 -12.56 58.66 -19.96
C ASP A 449 -13.35 57.51 -19.33
N ILE A 450 -13.96 57.78 -18.17
CA ILE A 450 -14.80 56.83 -17.43
C ILE A 450 -16.28 57.25 -17.39
N SER A 451 -16.70 58.12 -18.32
CA SER A 451 -18.08 58.59 -18.39
C SER A 451 -19.11 57.46 -18.58
N SER A 452 -18.72 56.34 -19.20
CA SER A 452 -19.56 55.16 -19.35
C SER A 452 -19.93 54.49 -18.03
N LEU A 453 -19.15 54.69 -16.97
CA LEU A 453 -19.40 54.10 -15.64
C LEU A 453 -20.48 54.82 -14.84
N ALA A 454 -20.88 56.04 -15.24
CA ALA A 454 -21.84 56.85 -14.49
C ALA A 454 -23.23 56.20 -14.38
N GLY A 455 -23.59 55.32 -15.33
CA GLY A 455 -24.88 54.63 -15.39
C GLY A 455 -24.87 53.19 -14.86
N LEU A 456 -23.74 52.69 -14.36
CA LEU A 456 -23.61 51.31 -13.88
C LEU A 456 -23.95 51.25 -12.39
N THR A 457 -25.25 51.31 -12.10
CA THR A 457 -25.81 51.51 -10.76
C THR A 457 -25.70 50.30 -9.82
N THR A 458 -25.26 49.15 -10.33
CA THR A 458 -25.07 47.91 -9.54
C THR A 458 -23.63 47.68 -9.10
N LEU A 459 -22.68 48.50 -9.56
CA LEU A 459 -21.26 48.32 -9.24
C LEU A 459 -21.00 48.47 -7.74
N MET A 460 -20.39 47.44 -7.16
CA MET A 460 -19.91 47.42 -5.78
C MET A 460 -18.40 47.22 -5.70
N GLY A 461 -17.76 46.62 -6.71
CA GLY A 461 -16.31 46.46 -6.80
C GLY A 461 -15.76 47.03 -8.10
N LEU A 462 -14.86 48.01 -8.01
CA LEU A 462 -14.27 48.67 -9.17
C LEU A 462 -12.76 48.83 -9.01
N ASP A 463 -11.98 48.17 -9.87
CA ASP A 463 -10.54 48.40 -9.95
C ASP A 463 -10.18 49.14 -11.24
N LEU A 464 -9.69 50.37 -11.09
CA LEU A 464 -9.23 51.28 -12.14
C LEU A 464 -7.73 51.57 -12.03
N ALA A 465 -6.99 50.86 -11.18
CA ALA A 465 -5.59 51.17 -10.91
C ALA A 465 -4.73 51.17 -12.19
N GLY A 466 -3.64 51.94 -12.19
CA GLY A 466 -2.66 51.92 -13.29
C GLY A 466 -3.18 52.39 -14.65
N ASN A 467 -4.19 53.28 -14.68
CA ASN A 467 -4.72 53.89 -15.89
C ASN A 467 -4.28 55.37 -16.05
N ASN A 468 -4.85 56.07 -17.03
CA ASN A 468 -4.58 57.49 -17.33
C ASN A 468 -5.74 58.42 -16.89
N ILE A 469 -6.45 58.08 -15.82
CA ILE A 469 -7.65 58.79 -15.37
C ILE A 469 -7.26 60.04 -14.57
N SER A 470 -7.87 61.17 -14.91
CA SER A 470 -7.66 62.43 -14.18
C SER A 470 -8.93 62.98 -13.52
N ASP A 471 -10.09 62.80 -14.16
CA ASP A 471 -11.40 63.23 -13.66
C ASP A 471 -12.23 62.01 -13.24
N ILE A 472 -12.63 61.98 -11.97
CA ILE A 472 -13.50 60.92 -11.41
C ILE A 472 -14.93 61.40 -11.15
N SER A 473 -15.32 62.57 -11.67
CA SER A 473 -16.69 63.07 -11.54
C SER A 473 -17.78 62.06 -11.99
N PRO A 474 -17.56 61.16 -12.98
CA PRO A 474 -18.53 60.11 -13.30
C PRO A 474 -18.82 59.13 -12.14
N LEU A 475 -17.84 58.84 -11.28
CA LEU A 475 -18.03 57.96 -10.13
C LEU A 475 -18.89 58.63 -9.05
N VAL A 476 -18.76 59.94 -8.87
CA VAL A 476 -19.63 60.72 -7.99
C VAL A 476 -21.05 60.82 -8.55
N ALA A 477 -21.17 60.97 -9.88
CA ALA A 477 -22.46 61.02 -10.57
C ALA A 477 -23.24 59.70 -10.46
N ASN A 478 -22.54 58.58 -10.35
CA ASN A 478 -23.14 57.31 -9.98
C ASN A 478 -23.57 57.35 -8.49
N SER A 479 -24.87 57.53 -8.26
CA SER A 479 -25.44 57.75 -6.92
C SER A 479 -25.60 56.48 -6.08
N ASP A 480 -25.31 55.31 -6.63
CA ASP A 480 -25.55 54.03 -5.96
C ASP A 480 -24.34 53.48 -5.20
N PHE A 481 -23.12 53.94 -5.50
CA PHE A 481 -21.94 53.69 -4.65
C PHE A 481 -22.21 54.09 -3.18
N SER A 482 -22.02 53.17 -2.25
CA SER A 482 -22.47 53.30 -0.87
C SER A 482 -21.57 52.55 0.12
N GLU A 483 -22.04 52.40 1.35
CA GLU A 483 -21.28 51.80 2.45
C GLU A 483 -20.91 50.35 2.14
N GLY A 484 -19.61 50.06 2.07
CA GLY A 484 -19.08 48.72 1.80
C GLY A 484 -18.52 48.54 0.39
N ASP A 485 -18.84 49.44 -0.54
CA ASP A 485 -18.33 49.38 -1.90
C ASP A 485 -16.84 49.71 -1.97
N PHE A 486 -16.18 49.25 -3.04
CA PHE A 486 -14.75 49.33 -3.23
C PHE A 486 -14.38 50.00 -4.56
N VAL A 487 -13.48 50.99 -4.50
CA VAL A 487 -12.94 51.67 -5.67
C VAL A 487 -11.41 51.81 -5.54
N ASN A 488 -10.66 51.23 -6.46
CA ASN A 488 -9.21 51.40 -6.54
C ASN A 488 -8.82 52.31 -7.72
N LEU A 489 -8.16 53.42 -7.42
CA LEU A 489 -7.67 54.45 -8.35
C LEU A 489 -6.15 54.56 -8.34
N SER A 490 -5.45 53.68 -7.62
CA SER A 490 -4.00 53.75 -7.41
C SER A 490 -3.24 53.90 -8.73
N GLY A 491 -2.23 54.78 -8.79
CA GLY A 491 -1.40 54.92 -9.97
C GLY A 491 -2.03 55.70 -11.14
N ASN A 492 -3.18 56.33 -10.94
CA ASN A 492 -3.77 57.26 -11.92
C ASN A 492 -3.28 58.71 -11.73
N PRO A 493 -3.17 59.50 -12.81
CA PRO A 493 -2.85 60.93 -12.75
C PRO A 493 -4.05 61.80 -12.32
N LEU A 494 -4.58 61.54 -11.11
CA LEU A 494 -5.77 62.20 -10.57
C LEU A 494 -5.59 63.72 -10.46
N SER A 495 -6.60 64.47 -10.88
CA SER A 495 -6.61 65.92 -10.75
C SER A 495 -6.76 66.35 -9.27
N PRO A 496 -6.33 67.58 -8.90
CA PRO A 496 -6.59 68.10 -7.57
C PRO A 496 -8.08 68.11 -7.19
N THR A 497 -8.98 68.34 -8.15
CA THR A 497 -10.43 68.27 -7.89
C THR A 497 -10.87 66.84 -7.57
N SER A 498 -10.34 65.84 -8.28
CA SER A 498 -10.62 64.44 -7.97
C SER A 498 -10.20 64.09 -6.54
N VAL A 499 -8.98 64.48 -6.16
CA VAL A 499 -8.43 64.19 -4.83
C VAL A 499 -9.10 64.98 -3.71
N ASP A 500 -9.24 66.30 -3.86
CA ASP A 500 -9.67 67.19 -2.77
C ASP A 500 -11.20 67.31 -2.64
N VAL A 501 -11.96 66.90 -3.66
CA VAL A 501 -13.42 67.07 -3.70
C VAL A 501 -14.15 65.75 -3.92
N TYR A 502 -13.85 65.03 -5.00
CA TYR A 502 -14.66 63.87 -5.40
C TYR A 502 -14.39 62.63 -4.55
N ILE A 503 -13.14 62.35 -4.18
CA ILE A 503 -12.82 61.24 -3.28
C ILE A 503 -13.48 61.42 -1.91
N PRO A 504 -13.36 62.56 -1.21
CA PRO A 504 -14.07 62.79 0.04
C PRO A 504 -15.59 62.60 -0.06
N GLN A 505 -16.20 62.92 -1.21
CA GLN A 505 -17.64 62.69 -1.43
C GLN A 505 -18.00 61.20 -1.52
N LEU A 506 -17.13 60.38 -2.11
CA LEU A 506 -17.29 58.92 -2.13
C LEU A 506 -17.06 58.33 -0.74
N GLU A 507 -16.01 58.75 -0.03
CA GLU A 507 -15.72 58.30 1.34
C GLU A 507 -16.82 58.68 2.33
N GLU A 508 -17.44 59.87 2.20
CA GLU A 508 -18.59 60.28 3.02
C GLU A 508 -19.82 59.38 2.81
N ARG A 509 -19.94 58.74 1.64
CA ARG A 509 -20.96 57.73 1.34
C ARG A 509 -20.63 56.34 1.88
N GLY A 510 -19.44 56.15 2.46
CA GLY A 510 -18.97 54.88 3.00
C GLY A 510 -18.23 53.99 1.99
N VAL A 511 -17.87 54.54 0.83
CA VAL A 511 -17.09 53.84 -0.20
C VAL A 511 -15.63 53.75 0.23
N ASN A 512 -15.04 52.56 0.12
CA ASN A 512 -13.62 52.33 0.37
C ASN A 512 -12.80 52.70 -0.87
N VAL A 513 -12.15 53.86 -0.85
CA VAL A 513 -11.34 54.35 -1.97
C VAL A 513 -9.84 54.17 -1.68
N ILE A 514 -9.10 53.56 -2.61
CA ILE A 514 -7.63 53.49 -2.61
C ILE A 514 -7.12 54.36 -3.77
N TYR A 515 -6.16 55.28 -3.54
CA TYR A 515 -5.73 56.23 -4.58
C TYR A 515 -4.30 56.77 -4.42
#